data_AF-U2QLI6-F1
#
_entry.id   AF-U2QLI6-F1
#
_cell.length_a   1.000
_cell.length_b   1.000
_cell.length_c   1.000
_cell.angle_alpha   90.00
_cell.angle_beta   90.00
_cell.angle_gamma   90.00
#
_symmetry.space_group_name_H-M   'P 1'
#
loop_
_entity.id
_entity.type
_entity.pdbx_description
1 polymer ?
#
loop_
_entity_poly.entity_id
_entity_poly.type
_entity_poly.pdbx_seq_one_letter_code
_entity_poly.pdbx_strand_id
1 'polypeptide(L)'
;MENAFIFYHNDSVKVITLLRKEIKMKKLSVLLVCGSGASSGFMAANMRKAAKAKGLDIDIKARSESEIENYIDDIDALMVGPHLAYILDEVEEYKNGRDVKVILMKPEYYSTLDGAKAIDHLLEEMKK
;
A
#
# COMPACT_ATOMS: atom_id res chain seq x y z
N MET A 1 -19.09 28.91 -22.97
CA MET A 1 -20.14 28.90 -24.02
C MET A 1 -20.44 27.43 -24.29
N GLU A 2 -21.10 26.77 -23.34
CA GLU A 2 -22.57 26.65 -23.30
C GLU A 2 -23.10 26.00 -24.57
N ASN A 3 -23.40 24.70 -24.47
CA ASN A 3 -24.76 24.21 -24.68
C ASN A 3 -24.83 22.70 -24.42
N ALA A 4 -25.25 22.34 -23.21
CA ALA A 4 -25.83 21.02 -22.96
C ALA A 4 -27.27 21.06 -23.49
N PHE A 5 -27.51 20.39 -24.62
CA PHE A 5 -28.86 20.24 -25.16
C PHE A 5 -29.52 19.05 -24.45
N ILE A 6 -30.42 19.34 -23.51
CA ILE A 6 -31.24 18.33 -22.85
C ILE A 6 -32.54 18.21 -23.65
N PHE A 7 -32.69 17.14 -24.43
CA PHE A 7 -34.01 16.73 -24.91
C PHE A 7 -34.62 15.78 -23.88
N TYR A 8 -35.61 16.29 -23.13
CA TYR A 8 -36.57 15.45 -22.40
C TYR A 8 -37.69 15.07 -23.38
N HIS A 9 -37.82 13.78 -23.68
CA HIS A 9 -39.11 13.26 -24.09
C HIS A 9 -39.49 12.09 -23.17
N ASN A 10 -40.69 12.24 -22.62
CA ASN A 10 -41.47 11.29 -21.85
C ASN A 10 -41.25 9.84 -22.30
N ASP A 11 -40.76 8.98 -21.42
CA ASP A 11 -41.31 7.65 -21.13
C ASP A 11 -40.31 6.81 -20.31
N SER A 12 -40.79 6.42 -19.12
CA SER A 12 -40.30 5.46 -18.15
C SER A 12 -39.25 4.42 -18.61
N VAL A 13 -37.96 4.78 -18.73
CA VAL A 13 -36.85 3.82 -18.82
C VAL A 13 -35.63 4.31 -18.04
N LYS A 14 -35.46 3.76 -16.83
CA LYS A 14 -34.21 3.61 -16.05
C LYS A 14 -33.09 4.64 -16.31
N VAL A 15 -33.09 5.71 -15.52
CA VAL A 15 -31.89 6.51 -15.19
C VAL A 15 -30.97 5.69 -14.28
N ILE A 16 -30.35 4.63 -14.81
CA ILE A 16 -29.33 3.88 -14.08
C ILE A 16 -28.33 3.31 -15.08
N THR A 17 -27.34 4.10 -15.47
CA THR A 17 -25.96 3.60 -15.56
C THR A 17 -25.07 4.79 -15.26
N LEU A 18 -24.91 5.01 -13.95
CA LEU A 18 -23.78 5.70 -13.34
C LEU A 18 -22.52 5.48 -14.17
N LEU A 19 -21.90 6.58 -14.59
CA LEU A 19 -20.46 6.83 -14.42
C LEU A 19 -19.68 5.55 -14.10
N ARG A 20 -19.25 4.81 -15.14
CA ARG A 20 -17.99 4.06 -15.08
C ARG A 20 -16.88 5.10 -14.92
N LYS A 21 -16.83 5.71 -13.74
CA LYS A 21 -15.67 6.46 -13.27
C LYS A 21 -14.63 5.36 -13.13
N GLU A 22 -13.75 5.26 -14.11
CA GLU A 22 -12.45 4.61 -13.93
C GLU A 22 -11.78 5.34 -12.77
N ILE A 23 -12.13 4.97 -11.55
CA ILE A 23 -11.23 5.07 -10.43
C ILE A 23 -10.17 4.04 -10.79
N LYS A 24 -9.17 4.44 -11.58
CA LYS A 24 -7.85 3.80 -11.54
C LYS A 24 -7.46 3.90 -10.07
N MET A 25 -7.80 2.87 -9.32
CA MET A 25 -7.37 2.71 -7.94
C MET A 25 -5.85 2.75 -8.01
N LYS A 26 -5.27 3.83 -7.49
CA LYS A 26 -3.81 4.02 -7.48
C LYS A 26 -3.23 2.78 -6.80
N LYS A 27 -2.49 1.97 -7.55
CA LYS A 27 -1.81 0.78 -7.03
C LYS A 27 -0.87 1.24 -5.91
N LEU A 28 -1.07 0.74 -4.70
CA LEU A 28 -0.29 1.14 -3.53
C LEU A 28 1.05 0.39 -3.54
N SER A 29 2.16 1.10 -3.64
CA SER A 29 3.50 0.51 -3.65
C SER A 29 4.08 0.46 -2.24
N VAL A 30 4.36 -0.74 -1.75
CA VAL A 30 4.88 -1.00 -0.40
C VAL A 30 6.24 -1.68 -0.49
N LEU A 31 7.23 -1.11 0.18
CA LEU A 31 8.51 -1.76 0.42
C LEU A 31 8.53 -2.38 1.81
N LEU A 32 8.91 -3.63 1.90
CA LEU A 32 9.13 -4.36 3.14
C LEU A 32 10.63 -4.57 3.33
N VAL A 33 11.16 -4.11 4.45
CA VAL A 33 12.56 -4.32 4.83
C VAL A 33 12.62 -4.99 6.18
N CYS A 34 13.17 -6.20 6.24
CA CYS A 34 13.19 -6.97 7.49
C CYS A 34 14.37 -7.95 7.58
N GLY A 35 15.50 -7.53 7.00
CA GLY A 35 16.75 -8.30 6.91
C GLY A 35 16.81 -9.16 5.64
N SER A 36 18.02 -9.44 5.18
CA SER A 36 18.34 -10.12 3.90
C SER A 36 17.99 -11.62 3.84
N GLY A 37 17.02 -12.10 4.64
CA GLY A 37 16.70 -13.53 4.81
C GLY A 37 15.39 -13.99 4.15
N ALA A 38 15.18 -15.31 4.13
CA ALA A 38 13.98 -15.96 3.58
C ALA A 38 12.66 -15.51 4.23
N SER A 39 12.71 -15.14 5.52
CA SER A 39 11.56 -14.69 6.31
C SER A 39 10.87 -13.46 5.71
N SER A 40 11.64 -12.54 5.10
CA SER A 40 11.11 -11.35 4.41
C SER A 40 10.26 -11.70 3.19
N GLY A 41 10.73 -12.67 2.41
CA GLY A 41 10.03 -13.20 1.25
C GLY A 41 8.72 -13.87 1.64
N PHE A 42 8.71 -14.67 2.72
CA PHE A 42 7.49 -15.31 3.21
C PHE A 42 6.46 -14.30 3.71
N MET A 43 6.89 -13.30 4.48
CA MET A 43 6.00 -12.24 4.94
C MET A 43 5.39 -11.49 3.74
N ALA A 44 6.22 -11.03 2.79
CA ALA A 44 5.74 -10.35 1.60
C ALA A 44 4.77 -11.23 0.78
N ALA A 45 5.06 -12.53 0.63
CA ALA A 45 4.16 -13.46 -0.06
C ALA A 45 2.81 -13.59 0.65
N ASN A 46 2.80 -13.68 1.98
CA ASN A 46 1.56 -13.77 2.77
C ASN A 46 0.77 -12.46 2.72
N MET A 47 1.43 -11.31 2.79
CA MET A 47 0.78 -10.01 2.62
C MET A 47 0.15 -9.86 1.24
N ARG A 48 0.84 -10.28 0.15
CA ARG A 48 0.27 -10.25 -1.21
C ARG A 48 -0.97 -11.13 -1.32
N LYS A 49 -0.95 -12.31 -0.70
CA LYS A 49 -2.13 -13.21 -0.63
C LYS A 49 -3.29 -12.53 0.10
N ALA A 50 -3.02 -11.90 1.25
CA ALA A 50 -4.03 -11.19 2.02
C ALA A 50 -4.61 -9.98 1.28
N ALA A 51 -3.76 -9.18 0.63
CA ALA A 51 -4.19 -8.05 -0.21
C ALA A 51 -5.11 -8.52 -1.34
N LYS A 52 -4.72 -9.59 -2.05
CA LYS A 52 -5.52 -10.20 -3.11
C LYS A 52 -6.86 -10.74 -2.58
N ALA A 53 -6.87 -11.38 -1.41
CA ALA A 53 -8.10 -11.86 -0.77
C ALA A 53 -9.06 -10.73 -0.40
N LYS A 54 -8.54 -9.54 -0.07
CA LYS A 54 -9.33 -8.33 0.21
C LYS A 54 -9.67 -7.52 -1.06
N GLY A 55 -9.25 -7.96 -2.25
CA GLY A 55 -9.48 -7.24 -3.51
C GLY A 55 -8.70 -5.93 -3.62
N LEU A 56 -7.59 -5.80 -2.90
CA LEU A 56 -6.74 -4.61 -2.87
C LEU A 56 -5.63 -4.72 -3.92
N ASP A 57 -5.39 -3.65 -4.66
CA ASP A 57 -4.27 -3.54 -5.60
C ASP A 57 -3.04 -2.93 -4.90
N ILE A 58 -2.31 -3.78 -4.18
CA ILE A 58 -1.11 -3.41 -3.41
C ILE A 58 0.09 -4.17 -4.01
N ASP A 59 1.10 -3.43 -4.44
CA ASP A 59 2.42 -4.00 -4.75
C ASP A 59 3.24 -4.12 -3.47
N ILE A 60 3.81 -5.27 -3.22
CA ILE A 60 4.63 -5.48 -2.02
C ILE A 60 5.95 -6.03 -2.49
N LYS A 61 7.05 -5.36 -2.19
CA LYS A 61 8.41 -5.78 -2.53
C LYS A 61 9.19 -5.98 -1.26
N ALA A 62 9.96 -7.07 -1.16
CA ALA A 62 10.88 -7.30 -0.05
C ALA A 62 12.31 -7.01 -0.52
N ARG A 63 13.04 -6.18 0.22
CA ARG A 63 14.41 -5.74 -0.09
C ARG A 63 15.26 -5.62 1.16
N SER A 64 16.56 -5.48 0.96
CA SER A 64 17.51 -5.18 2.04
C SER A 64 17.37 -3.72 2.51
N GLU A 65 17.79 -3.43 3.74
CA GLU A 65 17.84 -2.05 4.26
C GLU A 65 18.73 -1.14 3.39
N SER A 66 19.84 -1.69 2.88
CA SER A 66 20.77 -1.01 1.98
C SER A 66 20.15 -0.60 0.64
N GLU A 67 18.98 -1.16 0.28
CA GLU A 67 18.29 -0.81 -0.95
C GLU A 67 17.21 0.26 -0.73
N ILE A 68 16.91 0.66 0.50
CA ILE A 68 15.82 1.60 0.80
C ILE A 68 15.97 2.89 -0.02
N GLU A 69 17.17 3.49 -0.01
CA GLU A 69 17.46 4.73 -0.75
C GLU A 69 17.14 4.61 -2.26
N ASN A 70 17.31 3.44 -2.86
CA ASN A 70 17.04 3.22 -4.28
C ASN A 70 15.55 3.07 -4.63
N TYR A 71 14.70 2.78 -3.64
CA TYR A 71 13.27 2.52 -3.85
C TYR A 71 12.36 3.51 -3.12
N ILE A 72 12.87 4.29 -2.17
CA ILE A 72 12.08 5.23 -1.35
C ILE A 72 11.32 6.25 -2.21
N ASP A 73 11.83 6.57 -3.40
CA ASP A 73 11.19 7.45 -4.38
C ASP A 73 9.96 6.85 -5.08
N ASP A 74 9.89 5.51 -5.18
CA ASP A 74 8.89 4.78 -5.99
C ASP A 74 7.77 4.13 -5.15
N ILE A 75 7.75 4.40 -3.85
CA ILE A 75 6.85 3.73 -2.90
C ILE A 75 5.98 4.73 -2.15
N ASP A 76 4.78 4.30 -1.79
CA ASP A 76 3.87 5.07 -0.94
C ASP A 76 4.08 4.73 0.55
N ALA A 77 4.53 3.51 0.86
CA ALA A 77 4.78 3.06 2.22
C ALA A 77 6.02 2.18 2.35
N LEU A 78 6.75 2.37 3.45
CA LEU A 78 7.87 1.54 3.88
C LEU A 78 7.51 0.84 5.19
N MET A 79 7.44 -0.49 5.15
CA MET A 79 7.25 -1.32 6.33
C MET A 79 8.58 -1.89 6.79
N VAL A 80 8.96 -1.58 8.02
CA VAL A 80 10.22 -1.98 8.63
C VAL A 80 9.96 -3.10 9.64
N GLY A 81 10.70 -4.20 9.54
CA GLY A 81 10.61 -5.31 10.48
C GLY A 81 10.98 -4.89 11.91
N PRO A 82 10.43 -5.54 12.94
CA PRO A 82 10.64 -5.14 14.35
C PRO A 82 12.11 -5.15 14.79
N HIS A 83 12.94 -5.99 14.16
CA HIS A 83 14.36 -6.10 14.44
C HIS A 83 15.20 -4.93 13.90
N LEU A 84 14.64 -4.14 12.99
CA LEU A 84 15.31 -3.02 12.32
C LEU A 84 14.79 -1.67 12.83
N ALA A 85 14.20 -1.60 14.02
CA ALA A 85 13.67 -0.34 14.55
C ALA A 85 14.72 0.79 14.60
N TYR A 86 16.01 0.45 14.67
CA TYR A 86 17.10 1.43 14.66
C TYR A 86 17.23 2.20 13.32
N ILE A 87 16.77 1.63 12.19
CA ILE A 87 16.87 2.30 10.88
C ILE A 87 15.78 3.36 10.68
N LEU A 88 14.79 3.44 11.57
CA LEU A 88 13.67 4.38 11.39
C LEU A 88 14.14 5.84 11.36
N ASP A 89 15.15 6.15 12.18
CA ASP A 89 15.74 7.49 12.24
C ASP A 89 16.47 7.81 10.91
N GLU A 90 17.25 6.87 10.38
CA GLU A 90 17.96 7.00 9.09
C GLU A 90 16.97 7.13 7.91
N VAL A 91 15.87 6.36 7.96
CA VAL A 91 14.83 6.37 6.93
C VAL A 91 14.09 7.70 6.88
N GLU A 92 13.85 8.34 8.02
CA GLU A 92 13.21 9.65 8.04
C GLU A 92 14.12 10.72 7.39
N GLU A 93 15.45 10.57 7.49
CA GLU A 93 16.40 11.39 6.73
C GLU A 93 16.29 11.12 5.23
N TYR A 94 16.24 9.85 4.80
CA TYR A 94 16.11 9.48 3.38
C TYR A 94 14.83 9.99 2.74
N LYS A 95 13.73 10.05 3.51
CA LYS A 95 12.44 10.53 3.05
C LYS A 95 12.51 11.98 2.56
N ASN A 96 13.37 12.83 3.14
CA ASN A 96 13.66 14.20 2.68
C ASN A 96 12.38 15.01 2.33
N GLY A 97 11.35 14.91 3.17
CA GLY A 97 10.07 15.63 2.98
C GLY A 97 9.08 14.98 1.98
N ARG A 98 9.33 13.77 1.49
CA ARG A 98 8.39 13.01 0.64
C ARG A 98 7.22 12.44 1.44
N ASP A 99 6.11 12.17 0.76
CA ASP A 99 4.91 11.55 1.33
C ASP A 99 5.01 10.02 1.37
N VAL A 100 6.07 9.51 2.01
CA VAL A 100 6.26 8.07 2.25
C VAL A 100 5.89 7.76 3.70
N LYS A 101 4.97 6.83 3.90
CA LYS A 101 4.59 6.39 5.25
C LYS A 101 5.58 5.33 5.74
N VAL A 102 6.33 5.65 6.79
CA VAL A 102 7.23 4.69 7.46
C VAL A 102 6.45 4.01 8.59
N ILE A 103 6.42 2.67 8.58
CA ILE A 103 5.63 1.86 9.51
C ILE A 103 6.53 0.80 10.13
N LEU A 104 6.71 0.86 11.44
CA LEU A 104 7.36 -0.20 12.20
C LEU A 104 6.38 -1.37 12.38
N MET A 105 6.75 -2.55 11.90
CA MET A 105 5.94 -3.75 12.05
C MET A 105 5.95 -4.25 13.49
N LYS A 106 4.80 -4.79 13.92
CA LYS A 106 4.68 -5.34 15.27
C LYS A 106 5.20 -6.79 15.33
N PRO A 107 5.93 -7.18 16.39
CA PRO A 107 6.50 -8.53 16.52
C PRO A 107 5.48 -9.67 16.48
N GLU A 108 4.24 -9.43 16.91
CA GLU A 108 3.21 -10.46 17.10
C GLU A 108 2.77 -11.08 15.77
N TYR A 109 2.53 -10.24 14.75
CA TYR A 109 2.19 -10.75 13.42
C TYR A 109 3.44 -11.08 12.60
N TYR A 110 4.59 -10.46 12.90
CA TYR A 110 5.82 -10.73 12.18
C TYR A 110 6.37 -12.13 12.49
N SER A 111 6.41 -12.53 13.77
CA SER A 111 6.85 -13.85 14.22
C SER A 111 5.98 -15.00 13.69
N THR A 112 4.70 -14.74 13.46
CA THR A 112 3.73 -15.72 12.95
C THR A 112 3.54 -15.64 11.43
N LEU A 113 4.27 -14.75 10.74
CA LEU A 113 4.15 -14.49 9.30
C LEU A 113 2.71 -14.16 8.84
N ASP A 114 1.93 -13.52 9.72
CA ASP A 114 0.53 -13.19 9.49
C ASP A 114 0.41 -11.96 8.58
N GLY A 115 0.31 -12.23 7.28
CA GLY A 115 0.16 -11.21 6.25
C GLY A 115 -1.18 -10.47 6.29
N ALA A 116 -2.23 -11.04 6.88
CA ALA A 116 -3.52 -10.37 6.99
C ALA A 116 -3.46 -9.23 8.00
N LYS A 117 -2.92 -9.50 9.19
CA LYS A 117 -2.67 -8.47 10.21
C LYS A 117 -1.68 -7.40 9.73
N ALA A 118 -0.66 -7.79 8.97
CA ALA A 118 0.29 -6.84 8.40
C ALA A 118 -0.39 -5.87 7.41
N ILE A 119 -1.30 -6.37 6.55
CA ILE A 119 -2.10 -5.53 5.65
C ILE A 119 -3.06 -4.63 6.42
N ASP A 120 -3.73 -5.16 7.45
CA ASP A 120 -4.66 -4.34 8.25
C ASP A 120 -3.92 -3.21 8.97
N HIS A 121 -2.74 -3.49 9.55
CA HIS A 121 -1.89 -2.48 10.16
C HIS A 121 -1.41 -1.43 9.14
N LEU A 122 -1.00 -1.86 7.93
CA LEU A 122 -0.65 -0.95 6.84
C LEU A 122 -1.82 0.00 6.50
N LEU A 123 -3.02 -0.54 6.30
CA LEU A 123 -4.20 0.25 5.94
C LEU A 123 -4.64 1.21 7.06
N GLU A 124 -4.44 0.83 8.33
CA GLU A 124 -4.69 1.71 9.47
C GLU A 124 -3.73 2.90 9.48
N GLU A 125 -2.44 2.66 9.26
CA GLU A 125 -1.43 3.72 9.24
C GLU A 125 -1.54 4.64 8.02
N MET A 126 -1.91 4.11 6.85
CA MET A 126 -2.15 4.90 5.64
C MET A 126 -3.37 5.83 5.74
N LYS A 127 -4.28 5.62 6.70
CA LYS A 127 -5.44 6.48 6.94
C LYS A 127 -5.17 7.63 7.92
N LYS A 128 -4.03 7.58 8.64
CA LYS A 128 -3.62 8.59 9.62
C LYS A 128 -2.76 9.65 8.96
#